data_AF-A0AAW6YAT0-F1
#
_entry.id   AF-A0AAW6YAT0-F1
#
_cell.length_a   1.000
_cell.length_b   1.000
_cell.length_c   1.000
_cell.angle_alpha   90.00
_cell.angle_beta   90.00
_cell.angle_gamma   90.00
#
_symmetry.space_group_name_H-M   'P 1'
#
loop_
_entity.id
_entity.type
_entity.pdbx_description
1 polymer ?
#
loop_
_entity_poly.entity_id
_entity_poly.type
_entity_poly.pdbx_seq_one_letter_code
_entity_poly.pdbx_strand_id
1 'polypeptide(L)'
;TGSNNYALGDTINVKGDSNIISETVAGGAQLKLAKDITVDSVTAGDSKLNSDGLTITGGPSVTKSGIHAAGNKITNVAAGTDDNDAVNYSQLKQQSAAARTEVRAGTNIKDVVKTTEANGQDVYTVNAKGTTASAGSSKVTVTASAADANNVTDYSIDLAQDTKNDIQKGVDAKTTVDSKGLTFNGDSGSTSVEKLGSTVTVAGGDNITTEAQGDTVTVKLKKDLVVNSVKAGDTTVNNDGVKVGDDVALTQD
;
A
#
# COMPACT_ATOMS: atom_id res chain seq x y z
N THR A 1 11.35 -85.09 49.84
CA THR A 1 12.43 -86.05 49.51
C THR A 1 12.24 -87.29 50.35
N GLY A 2 12.19 -88.46 49.72
CA GLY A 2 12.27 -89.75 50.37
C GLY A 2 13.39 -90.53 49.68
N SER A 3 14.25 -91.20 50.44
CA SER A 3 15.29 -92.06 49.89
C SER A 3 14.72 -93.45 49.63
N ASN A 4 15.08 -94.06 48.51
CA ASN A 4 14.79 -95.46 48.23
C ASN A 4 16.09 -96.26 48.37
N ASN A 5 16.02 -97.41 49.04
CA ASN A 5 17.12 -98.37 49.09
C ASN A 5 16.93 -99.38 47.95
N TYR A 6 17.97 -99.51 47.12
CA TYR A 6 18.05 -100.50 46.05
C TYR A 6 19.00 -101.61 46.48
N ALA A 7 18.62 -102.86 46.26
CA ALA A 7 19.49 -104.01 46.53
C ALA A 7 20.67 -104.03 45.56
N LEU A 8 21.74 -104.73 45.93
CA LEU A 8 22.89 -104.91 45.04
C LEU A 8 22.46 -105.65 43.76
N GLY A 9 22.69 -105.03 42.60
CA GLY A 9 22.28 -105.54 41.28
C GLY A 9 20.99 -104.93 40.72
N ASP A 10 20.26 -104.12 41.50
CA ASP A 10 19.07 -103.43 41.02
C ASP A 10 19.40 -102.33 39.99
N THR A 11 18.49 -102.10 39.04
CA THR A 11 18.60 -101.00 38.07
C THR A 11 17.98 -99.72 38.62
N ILE A 12 18.75 -98.64 38.65
CA ILE A 12 18.27 -97.31 38.97
C ILE A 12 17.90 -96.59 37.67
N ASN A 13 16.61 -96.28 37.49
CA ASN A 13 16.13 -95.55 36.32
C ASN A 13 16.31 -94.03 36.50
N VAL A 14 17.20 -93.43 35.72
CA VAL A 14 17.36 -91.97 35.64
C VAL A 14 16.55 -91.45 34.45
N LYS A 15 15.34 -90.96 34.72
CA LYS A 15 14.45 -90.36 33.71
C LYS A 15 14.46 -88.84 33.85
N GLY A 16 14.72 -88.15 32.75
CA GLY A 16 14.43 -86.73 32.64
C GLY A 16 12.99 -86.47 32.18
N ASP A 17 12.62 -85.20 32.09
CA ASP A 17 11.34 -84.74 31.54
C ASP A 17 11.52 -84.20 30.12
N SER A 18 10.62 -83.34 29.64
CA SER A 18 10.75 -82.70 28.33
C SER A 18 11.95 -81.75 28.24
N ASN A 19 12.44 -81.22 29.37
CA ASN A 19 13.54 -80.27 29.42
C ASN A 19 14.89 -80.95 29.73
N ILE A 20 14.88 -82.07 30.44
CA ILE A 20 16.08 -82.84 30.82
C ILE A 20 16.17 -84.11 29.98
N ILE A 21 17.23 -84.23 29.18
CA ILE A 21 17.56 -85.44 28.44
C ILE A 21 18.51 -86.29 29.29
N SER A 22 18.16 -87.56 29.51
CA SER A 22 19.00 -88.54 30.19
C SER A 22 19.51 -89.58 29.19
N GLU A 23 20.82 -89.68 29.03
CA GLU A 23 21.49 -90.61 28.11
C GLU A 23 22.44 -91.54 28.87
N THR A 24 22.47 -92.82 28.50
CA THR A 24 23.48 -93.75 29.01
C THR A 24 24.78 -93.60 28.23
N VAL A 25 25.88 -93.38 28.93
CA VAL A 25 27.25 -93.27 28.38
C VAL A 25 28.16 -94.28 29.07
N ALA A 26 29.37 -94.51 28.51
CA ALA A 26 30.31 -95.52 29.00
C ALA A 26 30.74 -95.36 30.48
N GLY A 27 30.54 -94.18 31.09
CA GLY A 27 30.83 -93.90 32.49
C GLY A 27 29.61 -93.72 33.40
N GLY A 28 28.38 -93.96 32.92
CA GLY A 28 27.15 -93.81 33.70
C GLY A 28 26.03 -93.09 32.95
N ALA A 29 25.23 -92.30 33.66
CA ALA A 29 24.18 -91.46 33.07
C ALA A 29 24.70 -90.04 32.82
N GLN A 30 24.45 -89.49 31.63
CA GLN A 30 24.70 -88.10 31.29
C GLN A 30 23.37 -87.36 31.21
N LEU A 31 23.27 -86.24 31.93
CA LEU A 31 22.13 -85.34 31.85
C LEU A 31 22.48 -84.13 30.98
N LYS A 32 21.58 -83.77 30.07
CA LYS A 32 21.70 -82.60 29.19
C LYS A 32 20.39 -81.83 29.20
N LEU A 33 20.46 -80.54 28.90
CA LEU A 33 19.28 -79.77 28.58
C LEU A 33 18.81 -80.13 27.16
N ALA A 34 17.49 -80.17 26.95
CA ALA A 34 16.93 -80.16 25.61
C ALA A 34 17.34 -78.85 24.89
N LYS A 35 17.38 -78.88 23.55
CA LYS A 35 17.71 -77.69 22.75
C LYS A 35 16.65 -76.60 22.89
N ASP A 36 15.38 -77.03 22.93
CA ASP A 36 14.23 -76.20 23.24
C ASP A 36 13.71 -76.61 24.61
N ILE A 37 13.52 -75.63 25.49
CA ILE A 37 12.97 -75.83 26.83
C ILE A 37 11.65 -75.08 26.98
N THR A 38 10.73 -75.65 27.74
CA THR A 38 9.48 -74.97 28.12
C THR A 38 9.49 -74.74 29.62
N VAL A 39 9.44 -73.47 30.02
CA VAL A 39 9.47 -73.04 31.43
C VAL A 39 8.51 -71.87 31.62
N ASP A 40 7.99 -71.69 32.83
CA ASP A 40 7.09 -70.56 33.15
C ASP A 40 7.83 -69.21 33.14
N SER A 41 9.10 -69.20 33.58
CA SER A 41 9.95 -68.01 33.53
C SER A 41 11.44 -68.34 33.60
N VAL A 42 12.24 -67.41 33.09
CA VAL A 42 13.70 -67.38 33.24
C VAL A 42 14.08 -66.08 33.93
N THR A 43 14.86 -66.18 35.01
CA THR A 43 15.43 -65.03 35.72
C THR A 43 16.94 -65.05 35.59
N ALA A 44 17.54 -63.98 35.07
CA ALA A 44 18.98 -63.80 34.89
C ALA A 44 19.39 -62.40 35.37
N GLY A 45 19.85 -62.32 36.62
CA GLY A 45 20.02 -61.03 37.30
C GLY A 45 18.69 -60.29 37.39
N ASP A 46 18.69 -59.01 37.00
CA ASP A 46 17.47 -58.18 36.99
C ASP A 46 16.52 -58.47 35.82
N SER A 47 16.96 -59.28 34.85
CA SER A 47 16.16 -59.63 33.67
C SER A 47 15.26 -60.82 33.97
N LYS A 48 13.98 -60.68 33.61
CA LYS A 48 12.98 -61.74 33.70
C LYS A 48 12.27 -61.90 32.36
N LEU A 49 12.30 -63.12 31.81
CA LEU A 49 11.48 -63.54 30.68
C LEU A 49 10.37 -64.45 31.20
N ASN A 50 9.11 -64.14 30.87
CA ASN A 50 7.95 -64.95 31.26
C ASN A 50 6.86 -64.88 30.18
N SER A 51 5.65 -65.34 30.51
CA SER A 51 4.48 -65.31 29.62
C SER A 51 4.06 -63.92 29.13
N ASP A 52 4.53 -62.84 29.75
CA ASP A 52 4.18 -61.46 29.36
C ASP A 52 5.25 -60.80 28.49
N GLY A 53 6.49 -61.31 28.50
CA GLY A 53 7.62 -60.82 27.71
C GLY A 53 8.89 -60.69 28.53
N LEU A 54 9.78 -59.77 28.12
CA LEU A 54 11.04 -59.45 28.80
C LEU A 54 10.88 -58.19 29.66
N THR A 55 11.28 -58.26 30.92
CA THR A 55 11.36 -57.11 31.83
C THR A 55 12.73 -57.05 32.48
N ILE A 56 13.33 -55.86 32.53
CA ILE A 56 14.53 -55.59 33.32
C ILE A 56 14.10 -54.75 34.52
N THR A 57 14.32 -55.24 35.74
CA THR A 57 13.95 -54.53 36.97
C THR A 57 14.69 -53.20 37.04
N GLY A 58 13.96 -52.08 37.18
CA GLY A 58 14.52 -50.73 37.13
C GLY A 58 14.97 -50.26 35.73
N GLY A 59 14.68 -51.05 34.68
CA GLY A 59 15.13 -50.79 33.30
C GLY A 59 14.02 -50.93 32.26
N PRO A 60 14.39 -51.02 30.97
CA PRO A 60 13.45 -51.20 29.88
C PRO A 60 12.68 -52.52 29.92
N SER A 61 11.56 -52.59 29.21
CA SER A 61 10.79 -53.82 29.03
C SER A 61 10.18 -53.92 27.62
N VAL A 62 9.95 -55.15 27.18
CA VAL A 62 9.24 -55.52 25.96
C VAL A 62 8.20 -56.56 26.33
N THR A 63 6.93 -56.16 26.36
CA THR A 63 5.82 -57.00 26.81
C THR A 63 4.69 -57.01 25.80
N LYS A 64 3.65 -57.81 26.05
CA LYS A 64 2.41 -57.79 25.24
C LYS A 64 1.75 -56.41 25.13
N SER A 65 1.99 -55.53 26.10
CA SER A 65 1.46 -54.15 26.11
C SER A 65 2.35 -53.16 25.34
N GLY A 66 3.48 -53.60 24.79
CA GLY A 66 4.43 -52.78 24.03
C GLY A 66 5.80 -52.63 24.71
N ILE A 67 6.50 -51.56 24.33
CA ILE A 67 7.88 -51.26 24.72
C ILE A 67 7.89 -50.08 25.70
N HIS A 68 8.59 -50.23 26.82
CA HIS A 68 8.80 -49.16 27.78
C HIS A 68 10.30 -48.87 27.92
N ALA A 69 10.73 -47.65 27.59
CA ALA A 69 12.15 -47.27 27.63
C ALA A 69 12.68 -46.90 29.02
N ALA A 70 11.81 -46.81 30.04
CA ALA A 70 12.16 -46.46 31.42
C ALA A 70 12.94 -45.13 31.53
N GLY A 71 12.50 -44.11 30.79
CA GLY A 71 13.13 -42.78 30.78
C GLY A 71 14.48 -42.72 30.06
N ASN A 72 14.97 -43.83 29.50
CA ASN A 72 16.20 -43.85 28.73
C ASN A 72 15.99 -43.35 27.30
N LYS A 73 17.05 -42.83 26.69
CA LYS A 73 17.07 -42.51 25.26
C LYS A 73 17.07 -43.80 24.45
N ILE A 74 16.23 -43.88 23.43
CA ILE A 74 16.34 -44.90 22.38
C ILE A 74 17.30 -44.35 21.32
N THR A 75 18.50 -44.90 21.26
CA THR A 75 19.55 -44.44 20.34
C THR A 75 19.55 -45.27 19.05
N ASN A 76 20.24 -44.76 18.01
CA ASN A 76 20.39 -45.43 16.71
C ASN A 76 19.07 -45.74 15.98
N VAL A 77 18.06 -44.90 16.18
CA VAL A 77 16.80 -44.95 15.43
C VAL A 77 17.02 -44.33 14.05
N ALA A 78 16.90 -45.14 13.00
CA ALA A 78 16.92 -44.67 11.61
C ALA A 78 15.78 -43.67 11.35
N ALA A 79 15.88 -42.89 10.28
CA ALA A 79 14.79 -41.98 9.92
C ALA A 79 13.57 -42.81 9.48
N GLY A 80 12.40 -42.55 10.08
CA GLY A 80 11.15 -43.17 9.67
C GLY A 80 10.68 -42.64 8.32
N THR A 81 10.12 -43.52 7.50
CA THR A 81 9.58 -43.18 6.16
C THR A 81 8.09 -43.44 6.05
N ASP A 82 7.57 -44.39 6.83
CA ASP A 82 6.16 -44.78 6.83
C ASP A 82 5.41 -44.19 8.04
N ASP A 83 4.08 -44.09 7.95
CA ASP A 83 3.22 -43.43 8.95
C ASP A 83 3.35 -44.00 10.38
N ASN A 84 3.75 -45.26 10.51
CA ASN A 84 3.88 -45.94 11.80
C ASN A 84 5.33 -46.05 12.30
N ASP A 85 6.28 -45.44 11.60
CA ASP A 85 7.68 -45.44 12.03
C ASP A 85 7.93 -44.46 13.18
N ALA A 86 8.88 -44.79 14.04
CA ALA A 86 9.38 -43.85 15.02
C ALA A 86 10.17 -42.72 14.32
N VAL A 87 9.89 -41.46 14.71
CA VAL A 87 10.67 -40.31 14.25
C VAL A 87 11.90 -40.10 15.12
N ASN A 88 13.05 -39.87 14.50
CA ASN A 88 14.27 -39.52 15.24
C ASN A 88 14.43 -37.99 15.37
N TYR A 89 15.39 -37.55 16.21
CA TYR A 89 15.59 -36.14 16.51
C TYR A 89 16.04 -35.31 15.29
N SER A 90 16.67 -35.91 14.27
CA SER A 90 17.06 -35.17 13.06
C SER A 90 15.87 -34.85 12.18
N GLN A 91 14.86 -35.73 12.11
CA GLN A 91 13.59 -35.45 11.42
C GLN A 91 12.81 -34.32 12.12
N LEU A 92 12.72 -34.36 13.46
CA LEU A 92 12.06 -33.30 14.22
C LEU A 92 12.72 -31.93 14.01
N LYS A 93 14.06 -31.86 13.99
CA LYS A 93 14.79 -30.60 13.72
C LYS A 93 14.51 -30.06 12.31
N GLN A 94 14.47 -30.92 11.30
CA GLN A 94 14.16 -30.51 9.93
C GLN A 94 12.73 -29.96 9.81
N GLN A 95 11.75 -30.66 10.41
CA GLN A 95 10.36 -30.22 10.40
C GLN A 95 10.17 -28.90 11.18
N SER A 96 10.86 -28.74 12.31
CA SER A 96 10.82 -27.48 13.08
C SER A 96 11.37 -26.28 12.31
N ALA A 97 12.38 -26.48 11.47
CA ALA A 97 12.90 -25.43 10.59
C ALA A 97 11.91 -25.10 9.45
N ALA A 98 11.32 -26.12 8.83
CA ALA A 98 10.37 -25.96 7.73
C ALA A 98 9.02 -25.35 8.17
N ALA A 99 8.62 -25.53 9.44
CA ALA A 99 7.39 -24.96 9.97
C ALA A 99 7.43 -23.44 10.18
N ARG A 100 8.60 -22.79 10.07
CA ARG A 100 8.72 -21.34 10.25
C ARG A 100 8.25 -20.60 9.01
N THR A 101 7.39 -19.60 9.20
CA THR A 101 7.01 -18.66 8.14
C THR A 101 8.13 -17.65 7.90
N GLU A 102 8.35 -17.28 6.63
CA GLU A 102 9.31 -16.27 6.23
C GLU A 102 8.58 -15.00 5.78
N VAL A 103 8.93 -13.85 6.37
CA VAL A 103 8.43 -12.53 5.95
C VAL A 103 9.57 -11.78 5.28
N ARG A 104 9.43 -11.49 3.99
CA ARG A 104 10.41 -10.72 3.20
C ARG A 104 9.91 -9.30 2.95
N ALA A 105 10.83 -8.33 2.92
CA ALA A 105 10.51 -6.99 2.48
C ALA A 105 10.14 -7.01 0.98
N GLY A 106 8.90 -6.64 0.66
CA GLY A 106 8.46 -6.41 -0.71
C GLY A 106 8.79 -4.99 -1.19
N THR A 107 8.20 -4.57 -2.31
CA THR A 107 8.23 -3.16 -2.74
C THR A 107 7.50 -2.27 -1.73
N ASN A 108 7.95 -1.03 -1.55
CA ASN A 108 7.43 -0.04 -0.58
C ASN A 108 7.64 -0.37 0.91
N ILE A 109 8.34 -1.45 1.24
CA ILE A 109 8.82 -1.73 2.60
C ILE A 109 10.22 -1.13 2.77
N LYS A 110 10.46 -0.46 3.90
CA LYS A 110 11.79 0.06 4.28
C LYS A 110 12.67 -1.12 4.73
N ASP A 111 12.19 -1.86 5.71
CA ASP A 111 12.83 -3.05 6.26
C ASP A 111 11.81 -3.95 6.97
N VAL A 112 12.20 -5.21 7.17
CA VAL A 112 11.53 -6.14 8.07
C VAL A 112 12.53 -6.47 9.17
N VAL A 113 12.22 -6.05 10.40
CA VAL A 113 13.09 -6.25 11.55
C VAL A 113 12.58 -7.42 12.36
N LYS A 114 13.41 -8.46 12.50
CA LYS A 114 13.14 -9.59 13.37
C LYS A 114 13.68 -9.33 14.78
N THR A 115 12.85 -9.58 15.79
CA THR A 115 13.25 -9.69 17.19
C THR A 115 12.79 -11.03 17.76
N THR A 116 13.50 -11.56 18.75
CA THR A 116 13.06 -12.72 19.51
C THR A 116 12.72 -12.24 20.92
N GLU A 117 11.50 -12.49 21.36
CA GLU A 117 11.00 -12.03 22.67
C GLU A 117 11.22 -13.08 23.78
N ALA A 118 10.83 -12.74 25.01
CA ALA A 118 11.10 -13.53 26.21
C ALA A 118 10.59 -14.98 26.17
N ASN A 119 9.51 -15.26 25.42
CA ASN A 119 8.98 -16.62 25.29
C ASN A 119 9.56 -17.38 24.08
N GLY A 120 10.62 -16.85 23.44
CA GLY A 120 11.28 -17.47 22.29
C GLY A 120 10.52 -17.35 20.97
N GLN A 121 9.43 -16.57 20.91
CA GLN A 121 8.75 -16.29 19.65
C GLN A 121 9.51 -15.27 18.80
N ASP A 122 9.52 -15.48 17.49
CA ASP A 122 10.01 -14.49 16.53
C ASP A 122 8.89 -13.48 16.24
N VAL A 123 9.18 -12.18 16.43
CA VAL A 123 8.30 -11.06 16.06
C VAL A 123 8.92 -10.34 14.87
N TYR A 124 8.13 -10.13 13.82
CA TYR A 124 8.54 -9.42 12.62
C TYR A 124 7.84 -8.07 12.55
N THR A 125 8.60 -6.99 12.78
CA THR A 125 8.11 -5.62 12.58
C THR A 125 8.34 -5.21 11.14
N VAL A 126 7.27 -4.95 10.40
CA VAL A 126 7.32 -4.48 9.02
C VAL A 126 7.23 -2.97 8.99
N ASN A 127 8.34 -2.29 8.66
CA ASN A 127 8.35 -0.84 8.53
C ASN A 127 8.10 -0.45 7.07
N ALA A 128 6.98 0.22 6.79
CA ALA A 128 6.70 0.75 5.46
C ALA A 128 7.55 2.01 5.16
N LYS A 129 7.85 2.26 3.87
CA LYS A 129 8.35 3.57 3.44
C LYS A 129 7.20 4.58 3.52
N GLY A 130 7.37 5.63 4.34
CA GLY A 130 6.43 6.74 4.35
C GLY A 130 6.51 7.56 3.06
N THR A 131 5.39 8.15 2.64
CA THR A 131 5.32 9.16 1.57
C THR A 131 4.58 10.37 2.12
N THR A 132 4.98 11.58 1.73
CA THR A 132 4.28 12.82 2.08
C THR A 132 3.85 13.55 0.82
N ALA A 133 2.68 14.19 0.87
CA ALA A 133 2.24 15.18 -0.11
C ALA A 133 2.13 16.53 0.62
N SER A 134 2.79 17.56 0.10
CA SER A 134 2.79 18.89 0.71
C SER A 134 2.68 19.98 -0.36
N ALA A 135 2.00 21.07 -0.02
CA ALA A 135 1.99 22.25 -0.86
C ALA A 135 3.36 22.92 -0.79
N GLY A 136 4.04 23.06 -1.94
CA GLY A 136 5.33 23.76 -2.01
C GLY A 136 5.23 25.28 -1.82
N SER A 137 4.02 25.84 -1.85
CA SER A 137 3.74 27.26 -1.60
C SER A 137 2.28 27.46 -1.19
N SER A 138 1.91 28.68 -0.81
CA SER A 138 0.51 29.06 -0.52
C SER A 138 -0.40 29.11 -1.75
N LYS A 139 0.13 28.89 -2.96
CA LYS A 139 -0.64 28.95 -4.21
C LYS A 139 -1.37 27.64 -4.55
N VAL A 140 -1.01 26.55 -3.88
CA VAL A 140 -1.59 25.20 -4.01
C VAL A 140 -2.07 24.74 -2.64
N THR A 141 -3.15 23.98 -2.60
CA THR A 141 -3.65 23.30 -1.40
C THR A 141 -3.50 21.80 -1.56
N VAL A 142 -3.08 21.13 -0.48
CA VAL A 142 -3.08 19.68 -0.39
C VAL A 142 -4.00 19.30 0.77
N THR A 143 -5.08 18.57 0.46
CA THR A 143 -6.09 18.19 1.44
C THR A 143 -6.17 16.68 1.54
N ALA A 144 -5.91 16.14 2.73
CA ALA A 144 -6.06 14.72 2.98
C ALA A 144 -7.54 14.36 3.20
N SER A 145 -7.99 13.32 2.53
CA SER A 145 -9.27 12.67 2.83
C SER A 145 -9.14 11.76 4.05
N ALA A 146 -10.28 11.33 4.62
CA ALA A 146 -10.26 10.20 5.55
C ALA A 146 -9.75 8.94 4.82
N ALA A 147 -9.03 8.08 5.54
CA ALA A 147 -8.59 6.81 4.98
C ALA A 147 -9.81 5.95 4.56
N ASP A 148 -9.70 5.29 3.42
CA ASP A 148 -10.74 4.40 2.92
C ASP A 148 -10.74 3.04 3.67
N ALA A 149 -11.63 2.12 3.27
CA ALA A 149 -11.71 0.77 3.84
C ALA A 149 -10.44 -0.08 3.64
N ASN A 150 -9.55 0.34 2.73
CA ASN A 150 -8.28 -0.31 2.43
C ASN A 150 -7.09 0.40 3.12
N ASN A 151 -7.36 1.34 4.04
CA ASN A 151 -6.37 2.17 4.72
C ASN A 151 -5.55 3.08 3.77
N VAL A 152 -6.14 3.46 2.64
CA VAL A 152 -5.53 4.41 1.68
C VAL A 152 -6.03 5.82 1.98
N THR A 153 -5.09 6.74 2.19
CA THR A 153 -5.38 8.18 2.29
C THR A 153 -5.18 8.81 0.92
N ASP A 154 -6.26 9.33 0.33
CA ASP A 154 -6.19 10.14 -0.88
C ASP A 154 -5.84 11.59 -0.54
N TYR A 155 -4.95 12.19 -1.34
CA TYR A 155 -4.53 13.58 -1.19
C TYR A 155 -4.98 14.38 -2.41
N SER A 156 -6.00 15.21 -2.22
CA SER A 156 -6.48 16.11 -3.26
C SER A 156 -5.54 17.32 -3.37
N ILE A 157 -5.09 17.61 -4.59
CA ILE A 157 -4.20 18.72 -4.92
C ILE A 157 -4.97 19.68 -5.83
N ASP A 158 -5.08 20.94 -5.40
CA ASP A 158 -5.81 21.97 -6.14
C ASP A 158 -5.14 23.35 -5.97
N LEU A 159 -5.51 24.32 -6.79
CA LEU A 159 -5.11 25.71 -6.61
C LEU A 159 -5.80 26.31 -5.38
N ALA A 160 -5.04 27.08 -4.60
CA ALA A 160 -5.60 27.83 -3.49
C ALA A 160 -6.61 28.89 -3.98
N GLN A 161 -7.56 29.25 -3.12
CA GLN A 161 -8.61 30.20 -3.49
C GLN A 161 -8.05 31.55 -3.95
N ASP A 162 -6.99 32.05 -3.31
CA ASP A 162 -6.35 33.31 -3.71
C ASP A 162 -5.74 33.22 -5.12
N THR A 163 -5.16 32.07 -5.47
CA THR A 163 -4.66 31.84 -6.84
C THR A 163 -5.82 31.84 -7.84
N LYS A 164 -6.93 31.17 -7.52
CA LYS A 164 -8.13 31.17 -8.35
C LYS A 164 -8.70 32.60 -8.51
N ASN A 165 -8.70 33.38 -7.45
CA ASN A 165 -9.13 34.79 -7.47
C ASN A 165 -8.19 35.66 -8.31
N ASP A 166 -6.87 35.47 -8.21
CA ASP A 166 -5.90 36.21 -9.02
C ASP A 166 -6.04 35.90 -10.52
N ILE A 167 -6.32 34.63 -10.86
CA ILE A 167 -6.66 34.24 -12.24
C ILE A 167 -7.96 34.92 -12.68
N GLN A 168 -8.98 34.95 -11.81
CA GLN A 168 -10.26 35.60 -12.11
C GLN A 168 -10.10 37.09 -12.38
N LYS A 169 -9.25 37.81 -11.64
CA LYS A 169 -8.93 39.23 -11.93
C LYS A 169 -8.42 39.42 -13.36
N GLY A 170 -7.60 38.48 -13.85
CA GLY A 170 -7.12 38.50 -15.22
C GLY A 170 -8.24 38.30 -16.25
N VAL A 171 -9.15 37.36 -15.99
CA VAL A 171 -10.34 37.12 -16.83
C VAL A 171 -11.26 38.34 -16.86
N ASP A 172 -11.49 38.97 -15.71
CA ASP A 172 -12.34 40.16 -15.58
C ASP A 172 -11.71 41.37 -16.27
N ALA A 173 -10.40 41.56 -16.14
CA ALA A 173 -9.66 42.59 -16.84
C ALA A 173 -9.75 42.40 -18.37
N LYS A 174 -9.57 41.16 -18.86
CA LYS A 174 -9.75 40.83 -20.27
C LYS A 174 -11.16 41.16 -20.75
N THR A 175 -12.17 40.73 -20.00
CA THR A 175 -13.58 40.98 -20.34
C THR A 175 -13.87 42.48 -20.38
N THR A 176 -13.33 43.24 -19.43
CA THR A 176 -13.45 44.70 -19.39
C THR A 176 -12.82 45.34 -20.62
N VAL A 177 -11.62 44.92 -21.02
CA VAL A 177 -10.93 45.42 -22.22
C VAL A 177 -11.70 45.06 -23.50
N ASP A 178 -12.29 43.87 -23.57
CA ASP A 178 -13.02 43.39 -24.76
C ASP A 178 -14.42 44.01 -24.91
N SER A 179 -15.01 44.48 -23.80
CA SER A 179 -16.39 44.99 -23.75
C SER A 179 -16.49 46.50 -23.63
N LYS A 180 -15.52 47.15 -22.97
CA LYS A 180 -15.45 48.60 -22.89
C LYS A 180 -14.72 49.15 -24.11
N GLY A 181 -15.14 50.32 -24.53
CA GLY A 181 -14.58 51.04 -25.67
C GLY A 181 -14.83 52.54 -25.51
N LEU A 182 -14.57 53.30 -26.56
CA LEU A 182 -14.85 54.72 -26.62
C LEU A 182 -16.31 54.95 -26.98
N THR A 183 -16.96 55.90 -26.29
CA THR A 183 -18.30 56.40 -26.62
C THR A 183 -18.29 57.92 -26.54
N PHE A 184 -19.02 58.57 -27.44
CA PHE A 184 -19.19 60.02 -27.44
C PHE A 184 -20.67 60.37 -27.36
N ASN A 185 -20.99 61.39 -26.56
CA ASN A 185 -22.30 62.02 -26.53
C ASN A 185 -22.23 63.30 -27.37
N GLY A 186 -23.20 63.50 -28.26
CA GLY A 186 -23.38 64.76 -28.98
C GLY A 186 -24.46 65.62 -28.32
N ASP A 187 -24.70 66.80 -28.90
CA ASP A 187 -25.81 67.68 -28.51
C ASP A 187 -27.17 66.99 -28.66
N SER A 188 -27.26 66.01 -29.58
CA SER A 188 -28.34 65.03 -29.62
C SER A 188 -27.77 63.63 -29.90
N GLY A 189 -28.12 62.65 -29.06
CA GLY A 189 -27.72 61.25 -29.21
C GLY A 189 -26.34 60.86 -28.67
N SER A 190 -25.99 59.58 -28.84
CA SER A 190 -24.73 58.96 -28.42
C SER A 190 -24.23 58.00 -29.49
N THR A 191 -22.93 57.75 -29.55
CA THR A 191 -22.35 56.73 -30.42
C THR A 191 -22.55 55.32 -29.87
N SER A 192 -22.34 54.32 -30.71
CA SER A 192 -22.08 52.96 -30.25
C SER A 192 -20.72 52.88 -29.55
N VAL A 193 -20.46 51.75 -28.87
CA VAL A 193 -19.16 51.47 -28.24
C VAL A 193 -18.15 51.09 -29.32
N GLU A 194 -17.10 51.91 -29.48
CA GLU A 194 -15.97 51.61 -30.36
C GLU A 194 -14.85 50.95 -29.57
N LYS A 195 -14.59 49.66 -29.83
CA LYS A 195 -13.64 48.85 -29.07
C LYS A 195 -12.19 49.30 -29.26
N LEU A 196 -11.33 48.99 -28.29
CA LEU A 196 -9.89 49.22 -28.43
C LEU A 196 -9.36 48.47 -29.66
N GLY A 197 -8.56 49.17 -30.48
CA GLY A 197 -8.07 48.66 -31.77
C GLY A 197 -9.00 48.93 -32.97
N SER A 198 -10.24 49.38 -32.75
CA SER A 198 -11.10 49.87 -33.83
C SER A 198 -10.71 51.28 -34.27
N THR A 199 -11.10 51.66 -35.49
CA THR A 199 -10.99 53.03 -35.98
C THR A 199 -12.23 53.83 -35.59
N VAL A 200 -12.05 54.89 -34.81
CA VAL A 200 -13.12 55.87 -34.55
C VAL A 200 -13.14 56.90 -35.67
N THR A 201 -14.27 57.02 -36.37
CA THR A 201 -14.45 58.05 -37.40
C THR A 201 -15.02 59.32 -36.78
N VAL A 202 -14.35 60.45 -37.00
CA VAL A 202 -14.87 61.79 -36.66
C VAL A 202 -15.23 62.48 -37.96
N ALA A 203 -16.54 62.56 -38.25
CA ALA A 203 -17.04 63.18 -39.47
C ALA A 203 -17.45 64.64 -39.24
N GLY A 204 -17.06 65.52 -40.16
CA GLY A 204 -17.58 66.89 -40.22
C GLY A 204 -18.97 66.92 -40.88
N GLY A 205 -19.85 67.79 -40.38
CA GLY A 205 -21.11 68.09 -41.05
C GLY A 205 -20.93 69.02 -42.26
N ASP A 206 -22.01 69.65 -42.73
CA ASP A 206 -22.02 70.42 -43.98
C ASP A 206 -21.00 71.56 -44.04
N ASN A 207 -20.77 72.24 -42.92
CA ASN A 207 -19.85 73.39 -42.83
C ASN A 207 -18.50 73.04 -42.16
N ILE A 208 -18.28 71.78 -41.80
CA ILE A 208 -17.13 71.34 -41.03
C ILE A 208 -16.33 70.32 -41.83
N THR A 209 -15.01 70.40 -41.72
CA THR A 209 -14.06 69.39 -42.22
C THR A 209 -13.25 68.85 -41.06
N THR A 210 -12.95 67.55 -41.13
CA THR A 210 -12.14 66.83 -40.15
C THR A 210 -10.96 66.17 -40.86
N GLU A 211 -9.77 66.24 -40.27
CA GLU A 211 -8.54 65.68 -40.84
C GLU A 211 -7.73 65.01 -39.74
N ALA A 212 -7.50 63.71 -39.88
CA ALA A 212 -6.63 62.96 -38.98
C ALA A 212 -5.19 62.96 -39.53
N GLN A 213 -4.25 63.49 -38.76
CA GLN A 213 -2.83 63.51 -39.11
C GLN A 213 -1.98 63.29 -37.87
N GLY A 214 -1.13 62.24 -37.89
CA GLY A 214 -0.38 61.82 -36.71
C GLY A 214 -1.30 61.50 -35.53
N ASP A 215 -0.99 62.05 -34.36
CA ASP A 215 -1.76 61.86 -33.12
C ASP A 215 -2.93 62.86 -32.97
N THR A 216 -3.24 63.64 -34.00
CA THR A 216 -4.24 64.72 -33.92
C THR A 216 -5.39 64.53 -34.91
N VAL A 217 -6.59 64.91 -34.47
CA VAL A 217 -7.75 65.13 -35.35
C VAL A 217 -8.02 66.63 -35.35
N THR A 218 -7.80 67.29 -36.50
CA THR A 218 -8.09 68.71 -36.64
C THR A 218 -9.49 68.91 -37.17
N VAL A 219 -10.26 69.79 -36.52
CA VAL A 219 -11.62 70.19 -36.92
C VAL A 219 -11.57 71.63 -37.43
N LYS A 220 -11.99 71.87 -38.67
CA LYS A 220 -11.92 73.17 -39.34
C LYS A 220 -13.26 73.54 -39.95
N LEU A 221 -13.61 74.83 -39.92
CA LEU A 221 -14.67 75.36 -40.79
C LEU A 221 -14.25 75.26 -42.26
N LYS A 222 -15.21 75.01 -43.14
CA LYS A 222 -15.00 75.17 -44.58
C LYS A 222 -14.76 76.64 -44.92
N LYS A 223 -14.05 76.88 -46.03
CA LYS A 223 -13.79 78.23 -46.57
C LYS A 223 -15.11 78.95 -46.88
N ASP A 224 -16.02 78.23 -47.53
CA ASP A 224 -17.36 78.70 -47.85
C ASP A 224 -18.36 78.01 -46.92
N LEU A 225 -19.24 78.80 -46.29
CA LEU A 225 -20.26 78.32 -45.36
C LEU A 225 -21.63 78.40 -46.01
N VAL A 226 -22.39 77.30 -45.94
CA VAL A 226 -23.78 77.23 -46.37
C VAL A 226 -24.66 77.25 -45.13
N VAL A 227 -25.29 78.39 -44.86
CA VAL A 227 -26.10 78.63 -43.67
C VAL A 227 -27.37 79.39 -44.02
N ASN A 228 -28.46 79.15 -43.27
CA ASN A 228 -29.73 79.83 -43.49
C ASN A 228 -29.69 81.30 -43.02
N SER A 229 -28.93 81.58 -41.96
CA SER A 229 -28.69 82.94 -41.48
C SER A 229 -27.39 83.03 -40.70
N VAL A 230 -26.79 84.20 -40.72
CA VAL A 230 -25.71 84.59 -39.82
C VAL A 230 -26.17 85.80 -39.04
N LYS A 231 -26.04 85.75 -37.72
CA LYS A 231 -26.28 86.88 -36.83
C LYS A 231 -24.98 87.26 -36.14
N ALA A 232 -24.50 88.47 -36.39
CA ALA A 232 -23.33 89.05 -35.76
C ALA A 232 -23.76 90.35 -35.07
N GLY A 233 -23.97 90.29 -33.75
CA GLY A 233 -24.61 91.39 -33.02
C GLY A 233 -26.02 91.68 -33.55
N ASP A 234 -26.26 92.93 -33.92
CA ASP A 234 -27.55 93.39 -34.49
C ASP A 234 -27.64 93.22 -36.02
N THR A 235 -26.53 92.85 -36.68
CA THR A 235 -26.53 92.59 -38.12
C THR A 235 -26.93 91.16 -38.40
N THR A 236 -27.92 90.98 -39.29
CA THR A 236 -28.37 89.67 -39.77
C THR A 236 -28.22 89.60 -41.28
N VAL A 237 -27.58 88.53 -41.76
CA VAL A 237 -27.52 88.19 -43.19
C VAL A 237 -28.32 86.91 -43.37
N ASN A 238 -29.33 86.93 -44.23
CA ASN A 238 -30.19 85.80 -44.54
C ASN A 238 -30.67 85.85 -46.01
N ASN A 239 -31.61 84.98 -46.38
CA ASN A 239 -32.19 84.94 -47.71
C ASN A 239 -32.94 86.23 -48.13
N ASP A 240 -33.30 87.11 -47.19
CA ASP A 240 -33.99 88.37 -47.46
C ASP A 240 -33.03 89.55 -47.68
N GLY A 241 -31.73 89.36 -47.45
CA GLY A 241 -30.69 90.37 -47.63
C GLY A 241 -29.90 90.67 -46.35
N VAL A 242 -29.40 91.90 -46.24
CA VAL A 242 -28.62 92.37 -45.08
C VAL A 242 -29.48 93.32 -44.26
N LYS A 243 -29.75 92.97 -43.00
CA LYS A 243 -30.37 93.86 -42.01
C LYS A 243 -29.31 94.33 -41.03
N VAL A 244 -29.24 95.64 -40.81
CA VAL A 244 -28.33 96.32 -39.88
C VAL A 244 -29.13 97.04 -38.79
N GLY A 245 -28.49 97.31 -37.65
CA GLY A 245 -29.07 98.13 -36.57
C GLY A 245 -29.16 99.61 -36.95
N ASP A 246 -29.65 100.45 -36.03
CA ASP A 246 -29.94 101.86 -36.30
C ASP A 246 -28.67 102.73 -36.45
N ASP A 247 -27.58 102.36 -35.78
CA ASP A 247 -26.28 103.07 -35.82
C ASP A 247 -25.30 102.40 -36.80
N VAL A 248 -25.48 102.65 -38.10
CA VAL A 248 -24.61 102.13 -39.16
C VAL A 248 -23.51 103.14 -39.50
N ALA A 249 -22.26 102.82 -39.17
CA ALA A 249 -21.09 103.55 -39.66
C ALA A 249 -20.45 102.80 -40.84
N LEU A 250 -20.58 103.33 -42.07
CA LEU A 250 -19.83 102.86 -43.23
C LEU A 250 -18.51 103.64 -43.31
N THR A 251 -17.37 103.00 -43.05
CA THR A 251 -16.05 103.60 -43.33
C THR A 251 -15.70 103.35 -44.80
N GLN A 252 -15.17 104.36 -45.50
CA GLN A 252 -14.66 104.17 -46.88
C GLN A 252 -13.47 103.21 -46.90
N ASP A 253 -13.35 102.43 -47.99
CA ASP A 253 -12.23 101.53 -48.29
C ASP A 253 -10.87 102.25 -48.33
#